data_AF-A0A965EV24-F1
#
_entry.id   AF-A0A965EV24-F1
#
_cell.length_a   1.000
_cell.length_b   1.000
_cell.length_c   1.000
_cell.angle_alpha   90.00
_cell.angle_beta   90.00
_cell.angle_gamma   90.00
#
_symmetry.space_group_name_H-M   'P 1'
#
loop_
_entity.id
_entity.type
_entity.pdbx_description
1 polymer ?
#
loop_
_entity_poly.entity_id
_entity_poly.type
_entity_poly.pdbx_seq_one_letter_code
_entity_poly.pdbx_strand_id
1 'polypeptide(L)'
;MNDHSPNDQFHASSFMQGHNAEYLEQLYAQYAKDPNAVDDAWREFFRALGDDGQNVTKEAEGASWSRSDWPQQPADDWTLALTGEWPMVPDEAKGAGKKIKEKAAAIGVEVSDETVKRAVLDSIRALMIIRAHRIRGHLVADLDPLGMRDQTPHP
;
A
#
# COMPACT_ATOMS: atom_id res chain seq x y z
N MET A 1 22.18 -49.95 18.62
CA MET A 1 22.08 -48.67 19.33
C MET A 1 21.92 -47.63 18.24
N ASN A 2 20.68 -47.26 17.92
CA ASN A 2 20.41 -46.28 16.86
C ASN A 2 19.98 -45.01 17.59
N ASP A 3 20.96 -44.23 18.04
CA ASP A 3 20.78 -42.97 18.76
C ASP A 3 20.44 -41.84 17.78
N HIS A 4 19.33 -41.99 17.04
CA HIS A 4 18.75 -40.88 16.30
C HIS A 4 17.42 -40.57 16.96
N SER A 5 17.42 -39.54 17.83
CA SER A 5 16.18 -38.97 18.33
C SER A 5 15.38 -38.47 17.11
N PRO A 6 14.05 -38.69 17.04
CA PRO A 6 13.22 -38.13 15.98
C PRO A 6 13.41 -36.62 15.75
N ASN A 7 13.91 -35.89 16.76
CA ASN A 7 14.17 -34.45 16.67
C ASN A 7 15.51 -34.09 16.02
N ASP A 8 16.51 -34.98 15.96
CA ASP A 8 17.83 -34.62 15.42
C ASP A 8 17.76 -34.32 13.92
N GLN A 9 16.99 -35.12 13.18
CA GLN A 9 16.71 -34.90 11.76
C GLN A 9 15.88 -33.63 11.53
N PHE A 10 14.96 -33.35 12.45
CA PHE A 10 14.15 -32.13 12.40
C PHE A 10 15.03 -30.89 12.59
N HIS A 11 15.92 -30.87 13.58
CA HIS A 11 16.86 -29.77 13.79
C HIS A 11 17.83 -29.59 12.62
N ALA A 12 18.30 -30.69 12.04
CA ALA A 12 19.20 -30.65 10.87
C ALA A 12 18.54 -30.09 9.60
N SER A 13 17.22 -30.26 9.42
CA SER A 13 16.48 -29.76 8.25
C SER A 13 15.65 -28.49 8.53
N SER A 14 15.62 -28.03 9.79
CA SER A 14 14.79 -26.89 10.21
C SER A 14 15.11 -25.61 9.44
N PHE A 15 16.35 -25.46 8.98
CA PHE A 15 16.75 -24.29 8.19
C PHE A 15 16.08 -24.26 6.81
N MET A 16 15.65 -25.41 6.26
CA MET A 16 14.97 -25.52 4.96
C MET A 16 13.44 -25.30 5.03
N GLN A 17 12.91 -24.99 6.22
CA GLN A 17 11.48 -24.72 6.36
C GLN A 17 11.12 -23.42 5.63
N GLY A 18 9.90 -23.36 5.08
CA GLY A 18 9.49 -22.33 4.13
C GLY A 18 9.64 -20.87 4.59
N HIS A 19 9.76 -20.61 5.89
CA HIS A 19 10.07 -19.27 6.40
C HIS A 19 11.45 -18.74 5.98
N ASN A 20 12.40 -19.63 5.69
CA ASN A 20 13.74 -19.30 5.25
C ASN A 20 13.94 -19.46 3.74
N ALA A 21 12.89 -19.82 2.99
CA ALA A 21 12.99 -20.14 1.56
C ALA A 21 13.62 -18.99 0.75
N GLU A 22 13.09 -17.78 0.92
CA GLU A 22 13.63 -16.57 0.26
C GLU A 22 15.11 -16.32 0.59
N TYR A 23 15.51 -16.51 1.84
CA TYR A 23 16.90 -16.36 2.27
C TYR A 23 17.82 -17.41 1.60
N LEU A 24 17.36 -18.66 1.53
CA LEU A 24 18.11 -19.75 0.89
C LEU A 24 18.21 -19.54 -0.62
N GLU A 25 17.15 -19.06 -1.28
CA GLU A 25 17.15 -18.72 -2.70
C GLU A 25 18.15 -17.61 -3.02
N GLN A 26 18.17 -16.53 -2.22
CA GLN A 26 19.13 -15.46 -2.38
C GLN A 26 20.57 -15.91 -2.10
N LEU A 27 20.78 -16.75 -1.09
CA LEU A 27 22.09 -17.30 -0.74
C LEU A 27 22.60 -18.24 -1.85
N TYR A 28 21.71 -19.04 -2.44
CA TYR A 28 22.05 -19.91 -3.56
C TYR A 28 22.38 -19.10 -4.81
N ALA A 29 21.63 -18.02 -5.09
CA ALA A 29 21.93 -17.11 -6.20
C ALA A 29 23.28 -16.37 -6.01
N GLN A 30 23.68 -16.07 -4.77
CA GLN A 30 25.02 -15.57 -4.48
C GLN A 30 26.08 -16.62 -4.78
N TYR A 31 25.90 -17.87 -4.34
CA TYR A 31 26.79 -18.99 -4.66
C TYR A 31 26.92 -19.23 -6.17
N ALA A 32 25.81 -19.15 -6.93
CA ALA A 32 25.81 -19.32 -8.38
C ALA A 32 26.61 -18.23 -9.11
N LYS A 33 26.70 -17.02 -8.55
CA LYS A 33 27.50 -15.91 -9.08
C LYS A 33 28.97 -16.00 -8.68
N ASP A 34 29.24 -16.27 -7.39
CA ASP A 34 30.57 -16.48 -6.84
C ASP A 34 30.52 -17.54 -5.74
N PRO A 35 31.08 -18.75 -5.97
CA PRO A 35 31.12 -19.78 -4.96
C PRO A 35 31.79 -19.33 -3.67
N ASN A 36 32.80 -18.44 -3.74
CA ASN A 36 33.54 -17.99 -2.55
C ASN A 36 32.78 -16.95 -1.71
N ALA A 37 31.63 -16.47 -2.19
CA ALA A 37 30.78 -15.52 -1.47
C ALA A 37 29.96 -16.17 -0.33
N VAL A 38 29.93 -17.51 -0.25
CA VAL A 38 29.25 -18.26 0.80
C VAL A 38 30.22 -19.16 1.57
N ASP A 39 29.87 -19.46 2.81
CA ASP A 39 30.67 -20.32 3.69
C ASP A 39 30.83 -21.75 3.14
N ASP A 40 31.86 -22.44 3.59
CA ASP A 40 32.24 -23.79 3.14
C ASP A 40 31.08 -24.79 3.22
N ALA A 41 30.32 -24.79 4.32
CA ALA A 41 29.17 -25.66 4.51
C ALA A 41 28.07 -25.41 3.46
N TRP A 42 27.85 -24.14 3.10
CA TRP A 42 26.88 -23.76 2.06
C TRP A 42 27.38 -24.13 0.66
N ARG A 43 28.68 -23.95 0.38
CA ARG A 43 29.28 -24.40 -0.88
C ARG A 43 29.12 -25.89 -1.08
N GLU A 44 29.35 -26.69 -0.05
CA GLU A 44 29.20 -28.15 -0.12
C GLU A 44 27.74 -28.55 -0.33
N PHE A 45 26.82 -27.90 0.38
CA PHE A 45 25.39 -28.13 0.24
C PHE A 45 24.88 -27.80 -1.17
N PHE A 46 25.16 -26.61 -1.69
CA PHE A 46 24.70 -26.19 -3.02
C PHE A 46 25.38 -26.96 -4.16
N ARG A 47 26.66 -27.36 -3.97
CA ARG A 47 27.34 -28.27 -4.91
C ARG A 47 26.66 -29.64 -4.97
N ALA A 48 26.11 -30.12 -3.85
CA ALA A 48 25.41 -31.40 -3.81
C ALA A 48 24.03 -31.36 -4.49
N LEU A 49 23.40 -30.19 -4.60
CA LEU A 49 22.15 -29.99 -5.38
C LEU A 49 22.40 -30.12 -6.88
N GLY A 50 23.48 -29.51 -7.39
CA GLY A 50 23.91 -29.68 -8.78
C GLY A 50 23.04 -28.97 -9.82
N ASP A 51 22.21 -28.00 -9.43
CA ASP A 51 21.39 -27.21 -10.35
C ASP A 51 22.24 -26.25 -11.20
N ASP A 52 21.73 -25.90 -12.38
CA ASP A 52 22.37 -24.91 -13.27
C ASP A 52 22.28 -23.52 -12.64
N GLY A 53 23.43 -22.84 -12.53
CA GLY A 53 23.52 -21.51 -11.93
C GLY A 53 22.60 -20.47 -12.59
N GLN A 54 22.28 -20.62 -13.87
CA GLN A 54 21.32 -19.74 -14.55
C GLN A 54 19.89 -19.90 -14.03
N ASN A 55 19.46 -21.14 -13.73
CA ASN A 55 18.13 -21.40 -13.19
C ASN A 55 18.01 -20.87 -11.77
N VAL A 56 19.04 -21.11 -10.94
CA VAL A 56 19.11 -20.58 -9.58
C VAL A 56 19.00 -19.05 -9.54
N THR A 57 19.69 -18.36 -10.45
CA THR A 57 19.59 -16.88 -10.50
C THR A 57 18.21 -16.40 -10.94
N LYS A 58 17.52 -17.11 -11.84
CA LYS A 58 16.16 -16.76 -12.28
C LYS A 58 15.11 -17.03 -11.22
N GLU A 59 15.29 -18.08 -10.43
CA GLU A 59 14.42 -18.41 -9.32
C GLU A 59 14.49 -17.34 -8.23
N ALA A 60 15.70 -16.88 -7.88
CA ALA A 60 15.90 -15.81 -6.90
C ALA A 60 15.46 -14.41 -7.39
N GLU A 61 15.30 -14.19 -8.70
CA GLU A 61 14.70 -12.96 -9.24
C GLU A 61 13.17 -12.90 -9.01
N GLY A 62 12.59 -14.01 -8.54
CA GLY A 62 11.19 -14.13 -8.21
C GLY A 62 10.31 -14.51 -9.39
N ALA A 63 9.01 -14.60 -9.13
CA ALA A 63 8.04 -15.00 -10.14
C ALA A 63 7.99 -14.01 -11.31
N SER A 64 8.17 -14.50 -12.53
CA SER A 64 8.05 -13.69 -13.77
C SER A 64 6.65 -13.11 -14.00
N TRP A 65 5.63 -13.66 -13.34
CA TRP A 65 4.26 -13.14 -13.34
C TRP A 65 4.00 -12.11 -12.22
N SER A 66 4.99 -11.86 -11.36
CA SER A 66 4.86 -10.85 -10.31
C SER A 66 4.63 -9.48 -10.94
N ARG A 67 3.67 -8.76 -10.39
CA ARG A 67 3.27 -7.44 -10.87
C ARG A 67 3.79 -6.39 -9.91
N SER A 68 4.59 -5.45 -10.42
CA SER A 68 5.12 -4.34 -9.63
C SER A 68 4.03 -3.39 -9.13
N ASP A 69 2.85 -3.40 -9.76
CA ASP A 69 1.72 -2.56 -9.42
C ASP A 69 0.68 -3.25 -8.51
N TRP A 70 1.00 -4.45 -7.99
CA TRP A 70 0.10 -5.23 -7.14
C TRP A 70 0.53 -5.21 -5.66
N PRO A 71 -0.42 -5.12 -4.69
CA PRO A 71 -1.84 -4.89 -4.88
C PRO A 71 -2.13 -3.42 -5.23
N GLN A 72 -3.01 -3.20 -6.21
CA GLN A 72 -3.52 -1.87 -6.48
C GLN A 72 -4.43 -1.45 -5.32
N GLN A 73 -4.14 -0.32 -4.68
CA GLN A 73 -5.04 0.28 -3.70
C GLN A 73 -5.92 1.31 -4.43
N PRO A 74 -7.24 1.07 -4.59
CA PRO A 74 -8.13 2.04 -5.19
C PRO A 74 -8.18 3.29 -4.29
N ALA A 75 -7.78 4.44 -4.83
CA ALA A 75 -7.81 5.72 -4.13
C ALA A 75 -8.93 6.63 -4.65
N ASP A 76 -9.99 6.02 -5.18
CA ASP A 76 -11.17 6.74 -5.66
C ASP A 76 -12.02 7.26 -4.49
N ASP A 77 -12.77 8.34 -4.74
CA ASP A 77 -13.57 9.02 -3.72
C ASP A 77 -14.67 8.12 -3.08
N TRP A 78 -15.08 7.04 -3.76
CA TRP A 78 -16.01 6.08 -3.16
C TRP A 78 -15.29 5.15 -2.18
N THR A 79 -14.19 4.52 -2.60
CA THR A 79 -13.39 3.67 -1.71
C THR A 79 -12.94 4.43 -0.47
N LEU A 80 -12.44 5.66 -0.63
CA LEU A 80 -12.01 6.52 0.48
C LEU A 80 -13.17 6.87 1.43
N ALA A 81 -14.40 7.02 0.90
CA ALA A 81 -15.58 7.26 1.73
C ALA A 81 -15.98 6.04 2.57
N LEU A 82 -15.77 4.82 2.06
CA LEU A 82 -16.08 3.60 2.79
C LEU A 82 -14.99 3.22 3.79
N THR A 83 -13.71 3.45 3.49
CA THR A 83 -12.59 3.09 4.38
C THR A 83 -12.27 4.18 5.41
N GLY A 84 -12.66 5.43 5.15
CA GLY A 84 -12.32 6.57 5.99
C GLY A 84 -10.86 7.01 5.87
N GLU A 85 -10.08 6.42 4.97
CA GLU A 85 -8.65 6.70 4.74
C GLU A 85 -8.45 7.95 3.88
N TRP A 86 -9.07 9.06 4.27
CA TRP A 86 -8.98 10.30 3.50
C TRP A 86 -7.54 10.86 3.52
N PRO A 87 -6.98 11.25 2.35
CA PRO A 87 -5.68 11.91 2.33
C PRO A 87 -5.76 13.24 3.09
N MET A 88 -4.77 13.49 3.95
CA MET A 88 -4.69 14.71 4.78
C MET A 88 -4.64 15.99 3.94
N VAL A 89 -4.12 15.89 2.71
CA VAL A 89 -4.17 16.94 1.70
C VAL A 89 -4.91 16.37 0.48
N PRO A 90 -6.12 16.85 0.17
CA PRO A 90 -6.81 16.45 -1.06
C PRO A 90 -5.92 16.78 -2.26
N ASP A 91 -5.81 15.88 -3.23
CA ASP A 91 -5.02 16.16 -4.44
C ASP A 91 -5.60 17.36 -5.22
N GLU A 92 -6.89 17.67 -5.05
CA GLU A 92 -7.48 18.90 -5.58
C GLU A 92 -6.86 20.16 -4.97
N ALA A 93 -6.41 20.12 -3.70
CA ALA A 93 -5.71 21.23 -3.06
C ALA A 93 -4.33 21.45 -3.69
N LYS A 94 -3.68 20.38 -4.18
CA LYS A 94 -2.42 20.44 -4.94
C LYS A 94 -2.67 20.92 -6.37
N GLY A 95 -3.01 22.20 -6.52
CA GLY A 95 -3.22 22.83 -7.83
C GLY A 95 -4.49 23.66 -7.95
N ALA A 96 -5.36 23.67 -6.92
CA ALA A 96 -6.55 24.52 -6.88
C ALA A 96 -6.22 25.99 -7.21
N GLY A 97 -5.15 26.54 -6.64
CA GLY A 97 -4.73 27.92 -6.92
C GLY A 97 -4.37 28.18 -8.39
N LYS A 98 -3.73 27.21 -9.07
CA LYS A 98 -3.42 27.31 -10.51
C LYS A 98 -4.72 27.26 -11.33
N LYS A 99 -5.59 26.29 -11.05
CA LYS A 99 -6.89 26.14 -11.73
C LYS A 99 -7.77 27.39 -11.56
N ILE A 100 -7.78 28.01 -10.38
CA ILE A 100 -8.52 29.25 -10.10
C ILE A 100 -7.95 30.41 -10.93
N LYS A 101 -6.62 30.58 -10.97
CA LYS A 101 -5.98 31.63 -11.77
C LYS A 101 -6.24 31.46 -13.27
N GLU A 102 -6.13 30.23 -13.79
CA GLU A 102 -6.41 29.91 -15.19
C GLU A 102 -7.86 30.19 -15.57
N LYS A 103 -8.82 29.77 -14.72
CA LYS A 103 -10.26 30.06 -14.90
C LYS A 103 -10.57 31.55 -14.82
N ALA A 104 -9.96 32.27 -13.88
CA ALA A 104 -10.15 33.70 -13.72
C ALA A 104 -9.65 34.50 -14.92
N ALA A 105 -8.47 34.14 -15.45
CA ALA A 105 -7.92 34.71 -16.68
C ALA A 105 -8.83 34.46 -17.89
N ALA A 106 -9.42 33.26 -18.00
CA ALA A 106 -10.38 32.94 -19.07
C ALA A 106 -11.69 33.76 -19.00
N ILE A 107 -12.07 34.23 -17.81
CA ILE A 107 -13.28 35.04 -17.57
C ILE A 107 -12.96 36.54 -17.58
N GLY A 108 -11.68 36.92 -17.69
CA GLY A 108 -11.24 38.32 -17.69
C GLY A 108 -11.31 39.00 -16.33
N VAL A 109 -11.30 38.23 -15.24
CA VAL A 109 -11.32 38.75 -13.86
C VAL A 109 -9.90 38.70 -13.29
N GLU A 110 -9.35 39.86 -12.92
CA GLU A 110 -8.10 39.88 -12.15
C GLU A 110 -8.38 39.49 -10.70
N VAL A 111 -7.74 38.41 -10.24
CA VAL A 111 -7.90 37.89 -8.89
C VAL A 111 -6.60 38.09 -8.13
N SER A 112 -6.68 38.75 -6.98
CA SER A 112 -5.53 38.92 -6.09
C SER A 112 -5.14 37.59 -5.44
N ASP A 113 -3.86 37.43 -5.09
CA ASP A 113 -3.36 36.23 -4.44
C ASP A 113 -4.06 35.92 -3.10
N GLU A 114 -4.53 36.95 -2.39
CA GLU A 114 -5.28 36.79 -1.15
C GLU A 114 -6.67 36.19 -1.40
N THR A 115 -7.37 36.65 -2.44
CA THR A 115 -8.67 36.08 -2.84
C THR A 115 -8.52 34.62 -3.29
N VAL A 116 -7.44 34.28 -4.00
CA VAL A 116 -7.15 32.89 -4.38
C VAL A 116 -6.96 32.02 -3.13
N LYS A 117 -6.16 32.46 -2.14
CA LYS A 117 -5.95 31.71 -0.90
C LYS A 117 -7.26 31.48 -0.14
N ARG A 118 -8.11 32.51 -0.04
CA ARG A 118 -9.41 32.40 0.63
C ARG A 118 -10.33 31.43 -0.09
N ALA A 119 -10.41 31.50 -1.41
CA ALA A 119 -11.20 30.58 -2.22
C ALA A 119 -10.71 29.12 -2.09
N VAL A 120 -9.39 28.90 -2.04
CA VAL A 120 -8.82 27.55 -1.79
C VAL A 120 -9.24 27.03 -0.42
N LEU A 121 -9.13 27.83 0.65
CA LEU A 121 -9.55 27.42 2.00
C LEU A 121 -11.05 27.10 2.06
N ASP A 122 -11.89 27.91 1.41
CA ASP A 122 -13.32 27.66 1.38
C ASP A 122 -13.67 26.40 0.58
N SER A 123 -12.92 26.08 -0.49
CA SER A 123 -13.09 24.81 -1.20
C SER A 123 -12.75 23.59 -0.33
N ILE A 124 -11.69 23.68 0.50
CA ILE A 124 -11.32 22.62 1.44
C ILE A 124 -12.41 22.45 2.51
N ARG A 125 -12.91 23.56 3.08
CA ARG A 125 -14.01 23.53 4.05
C ARG A 125 -15.28 22.90 3.45
N ALA A 126 -15.63 23.27 2.22
CA ALA A 126 -16.76 22.68 1.52
C ALA A 126 -16.59 21.16 1.34
N LEU A 127 -15.41 20.70 0.92
CA LEU A 127 -15.11 19.27 0.84
C LEU A 127 -15.24 18.57 2.20
N MET A 128 -14.76 19.18 3.29
CA MET A 128 -14.91 18.63 4.64
C MET A 128 -16.39 18.51 5.05
N ILE A 129 -17.22 19.50 4.71
CA ILE A 129 -18.68 19.46 4.99
C ILE A 129 -19.36 18.35 4.18
N ILE A 130 -19.00 18.20 2.90
CA ILE A 130 -19.53 17.12 2.05
C ILE A 130 -19.16 15.75 2.64
N ARG A 131 -17.91 15.55 3.04
CA ARG A 131 -17.45 14.32 3.68
C ARG A 131 -18.22 14.04 4.99
N ALA A 132 -18.40 15.06 5.83
CA ALA A 132 -19.17 14.93 7.06
C ALA A 132 -20.63 14.49 6.78
N HIS A 133 -21.29 15.05 5.77
CA HIS A 133 -22.64 14.64 5.37
C HIS A 133 -22.68 13.23 4.78
N ARG A 134 -21.67 12.79 4.04
CA ARG A 134 -21.61 11.41 3.52
C ARG A 134 -21.47 10.39 4.64
N ILE A 135 -20.68 10.70 5.66
CA ILE A 135 -20.42 9.78 6.78
C ILE A 135 -21.55 9.82 7.82
N ARG A 136 -22.04 11.01 8.19
CA ARG A 136 -22.98 11.19 9.31
C ARG A 136 -24.32 11.79 8.93
N GLY A 137 -24.55 12.13 7.66
CA GLY A 137 -25.80 12.78 7.23
C GLY A 137 -27.03 11.91 7.47
N HIS A 138 -26.87 10.58 7.50
CA HIS A 138 -27.94 9.65 7.87
C HIS A 138 -28.46 9.85 9.30
N LEU A 139 -27.69 10.49 10.20
CA LEU A 139 -28.13 10.81 11.57
C LEU A 139 -29.12 11.98 11.61
N VAL A 140 -29.12 12.83 10.59
CA VAL A 140 -30.01 14.01 10.47
C VAL A 140 -31.06 13.80 9.37
N ALA A 141 -31.09 12.62 8.76
CA ALA A 141 -32.05 12.30 7.71
C ALA A 141 -33.46 12.16 8.30
N ASP A 142 -34.43 12.82 7.66
CA ASP A 142 -35.85 12.71 8.03
C ASP A 142 -36.43 11.40 7.49
N LEU A 143 -36.24 10.33 8.27
CA LEU A 143 -36.68 8.97 7.94
C LEU A 143 -37.92 8.53 8.75
N ASP A 144 -38.43 9.39 9.64
CA ASP A 144 -39.54 9.03 10.53
C ASP A 144 -40.87 9.63 10.04
N PRO A 145 -41.70 8.88 9.30
CA PRO A 145 -42.97 9.39 8.79
C PRO A 145 -43.99 9.70 9.91
N LEU A 146 -43.75 9.23 11.13
CA LEU A 146 -44.64 9.45 12.27
C LEU A 146 -44.18 10.63 13.16
N GLY A 147 -42.97 11.17 12.93
CA GLY A 147 -42.44 12.31 13.67
C GLY A 147 -42.30 12.06 15.18
N MET A 148 -42.04 10.82 15.60
CA MET A 148 -41.97 10.44 17.01
C MET A 148 -40.53 10.48 17.56
N ARG A 149 -39.53 10.64 16.70
CA ARG A 149 -38.11 10.74 17.09
C ARG A 149 -37.70 12.19 17.35
N ASP A 150 -37.00 12.40 18.47
CA ASP A 150 -36.33 13.66 18.77
C ASP A 150 -35.06 13.79 17.91
N GLN A 151 -35.01 14.83 17.06
CA GLN A 151 -33.82 15.17 16.28
C GLN A 151 -32.80 15.89 17.18
N THR A 152 -31.98 15.13 17.89
CA THR A 152 -30.89 15.67 18.70
C THR A 152 -29.63 15.88 17.85
N PRO A 153 -28.97 17.05 17.91
CA PRO A 153 -27.72 17.27 17.19
C PRO A 153 -26.62 16.32 17.71
N HIS A 154 -26.08 15.47 16.83
CA HIS A 154 -24.95 14.60 17.14
C HIS A 154 -23.63 15.30 16.79
N PRO A 155 -22.63 15.32 17.70
CA PRO A 155 -21.31 15.94 17.46
C PRO A 155 -20.45 15.21 16.42
#